data_AF-A0A1G7A611-F1
#
_entry.id   AF-A0A1G7A611-F1
#
_cell.length_a   1.000
_cell.length_b   1.000
_cell.length_c   1.000
_cell.angle_alpha   90.00
_cell.angle_beta   90.00
_cell.angle_gamma   90.00
#
_symmetry.space_group_name_H-M   'P 1'
#
loop_
_entity.id
_entity.type
_entity.pdbx_description
1 polymer ?
#
loop_
_entity_poly.entity_id
_entity_poly.type
_entity_poly.pdbx_seq_one_letter_code
_entity_poly.pdbx_strand_id
1 'polypeptide(L)'
;MARREQVHTPVGTVVSRMRALDSALPRRDGIAVFNRVYLTVTAEAGPRADAGPLGDTRAAGTLNAVFAERYLAAVDAVLEGRRPPACWRPLFQFRHHPGVRPLQFALAGIHAHTGHDLALAVVDTCRALGCGPARLEDEFERVGDLLAALEERVREDLTPGPDLLRLADPLTHLAGSWNLDRARDAAWTAARALWELRALPDVAEEYAARLDAAVGFAGRMLLTPLPG
;
A
#
# COMPACT_ATOMS: atom_id res chain seq x y z
N MET A 1 34.48 7.32 -10.49
CA MET A 1 33.60 7.44 -9.31
C MET A 1 32.35 8.20 -9.75
N ALA A 2 31.38 7.52 -10.37
CA ALA A 2 30.18 8.17 -10.91
C ALA A 2 29.11 8.19 -9.81
N ARG A 3 28.87 9.37 -9.26
CA ARG A 3 27.76 9.65 -8.34
C ARG A 3 26.48 9.45 -9.14
N ARG A 4 25.80 8.32 -8.95
CA ARG A 4 24.40 8.16 -9.41
C ARG A 4 23.60 9.21 -8.67
N GLU A 5 23.18 10.26 -9.37
CA GLU A 5 22.11 11.13 -8.92
C GLU A 5 20.87 10.25 -8.80
N GLN A 6 20.56 9.80 -7.57
CA GLN A 6 19.27 9.22 -7.26
C GLN A 6 18.25 10.33 -7.43
N VAL A 7 17.60 10.33 -8.59
CA VAL A 7 16.43 11.17 -8.87
C VAL A 7 15.36 10.72 -7.90
N HIS A 8 15.22 11.47 -6.80
CA HIS A 8 14.18 11.22 -5.83
C HIS A 8 12.87 11.71 -6.40
N THR A 9 11.94 10.80 -6.72
CA THR A 9 10.62 11.17 -7.20
C THR A 9 9.91 12.00 -6.12
N PRO A 10 9.59 13.28 -6.37
CA PRO A 10 8.86 14.07 -5.38
C PRO A 10 7.45 13.51 -5.19
N VAL A 11 6.90 13.60 -3.97
CA VAL A 11 5.52 13.17 -3.65
C VAL A 11 4.50 13.76 -4.65
N GLY A 12 4.70 15.01 -5.08
CA GLY A 12 3.84 15.66 -6.09
C GLY A 12 3.82 14.95 -7.46
N THR A 13 4.90 14.27 -7.85
CA THR A 13 4.93 13.46 -9.08
C THR A 13 4.06 12.23 -8.92
N VAL A 14 4.15 11.56 -7.78
CA VAL A 14 3.37 10.35 -7.48
C VAL A 14 1.88 10.65 -7.43
N VAL A 15 1.50 11.74 -6.75
CA VAL A 15 0.11 12.25 -6.72
C VAL A 15 -0.40 12.57 -8.13
N SER A 16 0.43 13.17 -8.98
CA SER A 16 0.05 13.48 -10.36
C SER A 16 -0.20 12.21 -11.19
N ARG A 17 0.64 11.18 -11.02
CA ARG A 17 0.46 9.87 -11.66
C ARG A 17 -0.81 9.17 -11.17
N MET A 18 -1.10 9.21 -9.87
CA MET A 18 -2.33 8.64 -9.31
C MET A 18 -3.58 9.35 -9.84
N ARG A 19 -3.55 10.68 -10.04
CA ARG A 19 -4.65 11.43 -10.68
C ARG A 19 -4.84 11.04 -12.15
N ALA A 20 -3.74 10.87 -12.89
CA ALA A 20 -3.79 10.40 -14.27
C ALA A 20 -4.38 8.98 -14.35
N LEU A 21 -3.99 8.10 -13.42
CA LEU A 21 -4.52 6.74 -13.32
C LEU A 21 -6.03 6.73 -13.01
N ASP A 22 -6.50 7.56 -12.08
CA ASP A 22 -7.94 7.67 -11.77
C ASP A 22 -8.74 8.16 -12.99
N SER A 23 -8.17 9.09 -13.75
CA SER A 23 -8.82 9.61 -14.97
C SER A 23 -8.92 8.58 -16.09
N ALA A 24 -7.98 7.62 -16.14
CA ALA A 24 -7.89 6.63 -17.20
C ALA A 24 -8.75 5.37 -16.94
N LEU A 25 -9.05 5.05 -15.68
CA LEU A 25 -9.73 3.80 -15.32
C LEU A 25 -11.24 3.98 -15.09
N PRO A 26 -12.08 2.99 -15.47
CA PRO A 26 -13.50 3.03 -15.15
C PRO A 26 -13.75 3.10 -13.64
N ARG A 27 -14.78 3.84 -13.21
CA ARG A 27 -15.09 4.03 -11.77
C ARG A 27 -15.24 2.73 -10.97
N ARG A 28 -15.80 1.67 -11.60
CA ARG A 28 -16.05 0.37 -10.96
C ARG A 28 -14.86 -0.59 -11.02
N ASP A 29 -13.77 -0.20 -11.66
CA ASP A 29 -12.54 -0.98 -11.68
C ASP A 29 -11.94 -1.05 -10.28
N GLY A 30 -11.59 -2.25 -9.80
CA GLY A 30 -11.03 -2.44 -8.47
C GLY A 30 -9.73 -1.69 -8.21
N ILE A 31 -8.88 -1.51 -9.23
CA ILE A 31 -7.67 -0.68 -9.13
C ILE A 31 -8.05 0.79 -9.00
N ALA A 32 -9.06 1.25 -9.74
CA ALA A 32 -9.54 2.63 -9.62
C ALA A 32 -10.15 2.90 -8.24
N VAL A 33 -10.86 1.93 -7.67
CA VAL A 33 -11.39 2.03 -6.31
C VAL A 33 -10.26 2.22 -5.31
N PHE A 34 -9.27 1.32 -5.27
CA PHE A 34 -8.14 1.47 -4.36
C PHE A 34 -7.37 2.78 -4.61
N ASN A 35 -7.07 3.11 -5.87
CA ASN A 35 -6.32 4.31 -6.24
C ASN A 35 -6.97 5.59 -5.70
N ARG A 36 -8.30 5.72 -5.77
CA ARG A 36 -9.00 6.91 -5.24
C ARG A 36 -8.87 7.05 -3.74
N VAL A 37 -9.09 5.97 -3.01
CA VAL A 37 -8.99 6.01 -1.54
C VAL A 37 -7.55 6.38 -1.16
N TYR A 38 -6.55 5.76 -1.82
CA TYR A 38 -5.15 6.05 -1.58
C TYR A 38 -4.75 7.48 -1.99
N LEU A 39 -5.27 7.99 -3.11
CA LEU A 39 -5.01 9.35 -3.59
C LEU A 39 -5.53 10.40 -2.63
N THR A 40 -6.76 10.25 -2.14
CA THR A 40 -7.37 11.20 -1.19
C THR A 40 -6.48 11.34 0.03
N VAL A 41 -6.11 10.23 0.64
CA VAL A 41 -5.30 10.21 1.86
C VAL A 41 -3.87 10.72 1.61
N THR A 42 -3.24 10.33 0.50
CA THR A 42 -1.89 10.80 0.15
C THR A 42 -1.87 12.30 -0.17
N ALA A 43 -2.90 12.82 -0.82
CA ALA A 43 -3.02 14.25 -1.13
C ALA A 43 -3.30 15.10 0.12
N GLU A 44 -4.04 14.57 1.11
CA GLU A 44 -4.28 15.22 2.40
C GLU A 44 -3.06 15.16 3.34
N ALA A 45 -2.21 14.15 3.19
CA ALA A 45 -0.98 14.01 3.97
C ALA A 45 0.18 14.89 3.44
N GLY A 46 0.21 15.18 2.14
CA GLY A 46 1.25 15.99 1.48
C GLY A 46 1.56 17.32 2.18
N PRO A 47 0.57 18.18 2.49
CA PRO A 47 0.81 19.46 3.16
C PRO A 47 1.33 19.34 4.60
N ARG A 48 1.11 18.21 5.28
CA ARG A 48 1.51 17.98 6.67
C ARG A 48 2.97 17.52 6.79
N ALA A 49 3.48 16.83 5.79
CA ALA A 49 4.88 16.39 5.76
C ALA A 49 5.88 17.56 5.67
N ASP A 50 5.46 18.71 5.10
CA ASP A 50 6.30 19.88 4.89
C ASP A 50 6.47 20.77 6.15
N ALA A 51 5.82 20.44 7.27
CA ALA A 51 5.80 21.29 8.47
C ALA A 51 6.88 20.96 9.55
N GLY A 52 7.76 19.98 9.29
CA GLY A 52 8.81 19.55 10.23
C GLY A 52 10.22 20.11 9.96
N PRO A 53 11.23 19.78 10.79
CA PRO A 53 12.63 20.06 10.49
C PRO A 53 13.04 19.46 9.14
N LEU A 54 13.87 20.16 8.37
CA LEU A 54 14.25 19.77 6.99
C LEU A 54 14.76 18.31 6.85
N GLY A 55 15.39 17.75 7.89
CA GLY A 55 15.86 16.36 7.92
C GLY A 55 14.72 15.34 8.01
N ASP A 56 13.73 15.62 8.85
CA ASP A 56 12.56 14.77 9.08
C ASP A 56 11.58 14.86 7.90
N THR A 57 11.44 16.05 7.31
CA THR A 57 10.70 16.26 6.05
C THR A 57 11.29 15.44 4.91
N ARG A 58 12.62 15.32 4.85
CA ARG A 58 13.29 14.52 3.80
C ARG A 58 13.05 13.03 3.98
N ALA A 59 13.17 12.50 5.19
CA ALA A 59 12.94 11.07 5.45
C ALA A 59 11.48 10.69 5.19
N ALA A 60 10.53 11.46 5.72
CA ALA A 60 9.10 11.25 5.52
C ALA A 60 8.70 11.37 4.05
N GLY A 61 9.16 12.42 3.36
CA GLY A 61 8.92 12.60 1.93
C GLY A 61 9.56 11.50 1.08
N THR A 62 10.68 10.92 1.53
CA THR A 62 11.32 9.80 0.83
C THR A 62 10.52 8.52 0.98
N LEU A 63 10.17 8.16 2.21
CA LEU A 63 9.38 6.96 2.48
C LEU A 63 8.03 7.01 1.77
N ASN A 64 7.31 8.13 1.86
CA ASN A 64 6.01 8.29 1.20
C ASN A 64 6.09 8.15 -0.32
N ALA A 65 7.10 8.77 -0.95
CA ALA A 65 7.28 8.68 -2.38
C ALA A 65 7.65 7.26 -2.82
N VAL A 66 8.61 6.63 -2.14
CA VAL A 66 9.02 5.24 -2.43
C VAL A 66 7.84 4.29 -2.23
N PHE A 67 7.07 4.46 -1.15
CA PHE A 67 5.91 3.63 -0.87
C PHE A 67 4.87 3.72 -2.00
N ALA A 68 4.45 4.93 -2.37
CA ALA A 68 3.48 5.16 -3.43
C ALA A 68 3.99 4.67 -4.81
N GLU A 69 5.28 4.85 -5.11
CA GLU A 69 5.90 4.37 -6.34
C GLU A 69 5.88 2.84 -6.47
N ARG A 70 5.92 2.08 -5.37
CA ARG A 70 5.82 0.62 -5.43
C ARG A 70 4.47 0.14 -5.93
N TYR A 71 3.39 0.79 -5.49
CA TYR A 71 2.05 0.54 -6.01
C TYR A 71 1.98 0.88 -7.50
N LEU A 72 2.46 2.06 -7.89
CA LEU A 72 2.44 2.47 -9.29
C LEU A 72 3.29 1.55 -10.18
N ALA A 73 4.43 1.06 -9.70
CA ALA A 73 5.25 0.10 -10.41
C ALA A 73 4.52 -1.24 -10.64
N ALA A 74 3.65 -1.66 -9.71
CA ALA A 74 2.78 -2.82 -9.92
C ALA A 74 1.73 -2.58 -11.01
N VAL A 75 1.20 -1.34 -11.10
CA VAL A 75 0.29 -0.92 -12.19
C VAL A 75 1.02 -0.89 -13.53
N ASP A 76 2.19 -0.25 -13.59
CA ASP A 76 3.00 -0.17 -14.81
C ASP A 76 3.36 -1.55 -15.32
N ALA A 77 3.74 -2.47 -14.43
CA ALA A 77 4.04 -3.86 -14.81
C ALA A 77 2.87 -4.50 -15.56
N VAL A 78 1.63 -4.32 -15.11
CA VAL A 78 0.45 -4.87 -15.79
C VAL A 78 0.19 -4.17 -17.13
N LEU A 79 0.34 -2.84 -17.18
CA LEU A 79 0.16 -2.06 -18.42
C LEU A 79 1.17 -2.46 -19.50
N GLU A 80 2.39 -2.82 -19.10
CA GLU A 80 3.45 -3.31 -19.96
C GLU A 80 3.34 -4.81 -20.29
N GLY A 81 2.28 -5.49 -19.85
CA GLY A 81 2.08 -6.93 -20.06
C GLY A 81 3.00 -7.83 -19.22
N ARG A 82 3.72 -7.27 -18.24
CA ARG A 82 4.53 -8.01 -17.27
C ARG A 82 3.67 -8.51 -16.12
N ARG A 83 4.23 -9.46 -15.36
CA ARG A 83 3.57 -10.02 -14.18
C ARG A 83 3.83 -9.11 -12.97
N PRO A 84 2.80 -8.57 -12.28
CA PRO A 84 2.99 -7.79 -11.07
C PRO A 84 3.44 -8.68 -9.89
N PRO A 85 3.86 -8.09 -8.76
CA PRO A 85 4.08 -8.81 -7.50
C PRO A 85 2.87 -9.67 -7.12
N ALA A 86 3.11 -10.82 -6.51
CA ALA A 86 2.08 -11.78 -6.13
C ALA A 86 1.01 -11.18 -5.22
N CYS A 87 1.37 -10.25 -4.32
CA CYS A 87 0.47 -9.53 -3.43
C CYS A 87 -0.61 -8.72 -4.19
N TRP A 88 -0.26 -8.17 -5.35
CA TRP A 88 -1.17 -7.37 -6.18
C TRP A 88 -1.97 -8.18 -7.21
N ARG A 89 -1.49 -9.37 -7.59
CA ARG A 89 -2.13 -10.21 -8.62
C ARG A 89 -3.62 -10.45 -8.39
N PRO A 90 -4.10 -10.80 -7.17
CA PRO A 90 -5.52 -11.01 -6.94
C PRO A 90 -6.36 -9.79 -7.31
N LEU A 91 -5.94 -8.59 -6.90
CA LEU A 91 -6.69 -7.38 -7.18
C LEU A 91 -6.82 -7.14 -8.68
N PHE A 92 -5.73 -7.30 -9.44
CA PHE A 92 -5.77 -7.22 -10.90
C PHE A 92 -6.63 -8.29 -11.56
N GLN A 93 -6.64 -9.53 -11.03
CA GLN A 93 -7.44 -10.63 -11.56
C GLN A 93 -8.95 -10.41 -11.34
N PHE A 94 -9.33 -9.89 -10.17
CA PHE A 94 -10.74 -9.68 -9.80
C PHE A 94 -11.25 -8.27 -10.10
N ARG A 95 -10.44 -7.35 -10.64
CA ARG A 95 -10.75 -5.92 -10.81
C ARG A 95 -12.05 -5.57 -11.56
N HIS A 96 -12.61 -6.52 -12.32
CA HIS A 96 -13.87 -6.36 -13.06
C HIS A 96 -14.96 -7.35 -12.63
N HIS A 97 -14.72 -8.14 -11.58
CA HIS A 97 -15.61 -9.21 -11.18
C HIS A 97 -16.90 -8.64 -10.56
N PRO A 98 -18.09 -8.98 -11.08
CA PRO A 98 -19.35 -8.36 -10.66
C PRO A 98 -19.76 -8.68 -9.22
N GLY A 99 -19.32 -9.83 -8.69
CA GLY A 99 -19.55 -10.25 -7.31
C GLY A 99 -18.56 -9.70 -6.28
N VAL A 100 -17.58 -8.90 -6.69
CA VAL A 100 -16.62 -8.27 -5.76
C VAL A 100 -17.00 -6.81 -5.57
N ARG A 101 -17.16 -6.41 -4.31
CA ARG A 101 -17.68 -5.08 -3.95
C ARG A 101 -16.54 -4.06 -3.80
N PRO A 102 -16.79 -2.75 -3.96
CA PRO A 102 -15.77 -1.70 -3.81
C PRO A 102 -14.93 -1.81 -2.53
N LEU A 103 -15.57 -2.12 -1.39
CA LEU A 103 -14.86 -2.37 -0.13
C LEU A 103 -13.77 -3.44 -0.27
N GLN A 104 -14.09 -4.58 -0.88
CA GLN A 104 -13.16 -5.70 -1.00
C GLN A 104 -11.95 -5.31 -1.84
N PHE A 105 -12.15 -4.48 -2.88
CA PHE A 105 -11.06 -3.94 -3.67
C PHE A 105 -10.18 -2.99 -2.85
N ALA A 106 -10.79 -2.11 -2.06
CA ALA A 106 -10.05 -1.19 -1.19
C ALA A 106 -9.23 -1.98 -0.15
N LEU A 107 -9.85 -2.88 0.62
CA LEU A 107 -9.17 -3.70 1.63
C LEU A 107 -8.08 -4.58 1.01
N ALA A 108 -8.30 -5.18 -0.16
CA ALA A 108 -7.28 -5.98 -0.83
C ALA A 108 -6.08 -5.13 -1.27
N GLY A 109 -6.31 -3.90 -1.73
CA GLY A 109 -5.24 -2.97 -2.07
C GLY A 109 -4.46 -2.52 -0.84
N ILE A 110 -5.14 -2.15 0.26
CA ILE A 110 -4.48 -1.81 1.53
C ILE A 110 -3.67 -2.99 2.05
N HIS A 111 -4.23 -4.19 1.99
CA HIS A 111 -3.53 -5.40 2.42
C HIS A 111 -2.26 -5.68 1.61
N ALA A 112 -2.31 -5.58 0.28
CA ALA A 112 -1.13 -5.75 -0.57
C ALA A 112 -0.08 -4.67 -0.28
N HIS A 113 -0.52 -3.42 -0.15
CA HIS A 113 0.37 -2.28 0.04
C HIS A 113 1.05 -2.31 1.41
N THR A 114 0.29 -2.46 2.49
CA THR A 114 0.83 -2.55 3.85
C THR A 114 1.63 -3.83 4.04
N GLY A 115 1.09 -4.98 3.62
CA GLY A 115 1.67 -6.30 3.93
C GLY A 115 2.95 -6.63 3.19
N HIS A 116 3.22 -5.99 2.04
CA HIS A 116 4.39 -6.25 1.23
C HIS A 116 5.16 -4.98 0.84
N ASP A 117 4.46 -3.97 0.30
CA ASP A 117 5.16 -2.81 -0.25
C ASP A 117 5.80 -1.95 0.84
N LEU A 118 5.14 -1.80 1.99
CA LEU A 118 5.65 -0.97 3.07
C LEU A 118 7.00 -1.48 3.60
N ALA A 119 7.12 -2.80 3.80
CA ALA A 119 8.35 -3.41 4.29
C ALA A 119 9.54 -3.13 3.36
N LEU A 120 9.31 -3.27 2.04
CA LEU A 120 10.33 -3.02 1.04
C LEU A 120 10.57 -1.52 0.80
N ALA A 121 9.55 -0.67 0.97
CA ALA A 121 9.70 0.78 0.90
C ALA A 121 10.62 1.32 2.01
N VAL A 122 10.51 0.77 3.23
CA VAL A 122 11.42 1.10 4.34
C VAL A 122 12.85 0.73 3.97
N VAL A 123 13.09 -0.48 3.46
CA VAL A 123 14.43 -0.95 3.07
C VAL A 123 15.02 -0.09 1.96
N ASP A 124 14.24 0.23 0.93
CA ASP A 124 14.69 1.06 -0.20
C ASP A 124 14.94 2.51 0.24
N THR A 125 14.14 3.04 1.17
CA THR A 125 14.35 4.36 1.78
C THR A 125 15.64 4.38 2.62
N CYS A 126 15.87 3.36 3.44
CA CYS A 126 17.12 3.20 4.19
C CYS A 126 18.34 3.18 3.26
N ARG A 127 18.26 2.47 2.12
CA ARG A 127 19.32 2.48 1.08
C ARG A 127 19.52 3.86 0.47
N ALA A 128 18.44 4.58 0.14
CA ALA A 128 18.50 5.90 -0.47
C ALA A 128 19.09 6.96 0.48
N LEU A 129 18.82 6.84 1.79
CA LEU A 129 19.28 7.79 2.80
C LEU A 129 20.58 7.39 3.50
N GLY A 130 21.07 6.17 3.25
CA GLY A 130 22.26 5.63 3.90
C GLY A 130 22.10 5.44 5.41
N CYS A 131 20.91 5.05 5.87
CA CYS A 131 20.58 4.83 7.28
C CYS A 131 20.00 3.43 7.52
N GLY A 132 19.87 3.03 8.79
CA GLY A 132 19.15 1.81 9.17
C GLY A 132 17.68 2.08 9.55
N PRO A 133 16.85 1.02 9.66
CA PRO A 133 15.41 1.14 9.92
C PRO A 133 15.07 1.93 11.18
N ALA A 134 15.87 1.84 12.25
CA ALA A 134 15.64 2.59 13.48
C ALA A 134 15.56 4.12 13.27
N ARG A 135 16.18 4.65 12.22
CA ARG A 135 16.09 6.08 11.88
C ARG A 135 14.78 6.45 11.15
N LEU A 136 14.04 5.47 10.65
CA LEU A 136 12.77 5.65 9.93
C LEU A 136 11.54 5.28 10.78
N GLU A 137 11.71 5.02 12.08
CA GLU A 137 10.62 4.57 12.95
C GLU A 137 9.51 5.62 13.04
N ASP A 138 9.86 6.89 13.27
CA ASP A 138 8.88 7.99 13.33
C ASP A 138 8.17 8.22 11.98
N GLU A 139 8.88 8.07 10.86
CA GLU A 139 8.30 8.13 9.51
C GLU A 139 7.37 6.94 9.25
N PHE A 140 7.74 5.76 9.72
CA PHE A 140 6.95 4.55 9.60
C PHE A 140 5.64 4.66 10.40
N GLU A 141 5.70 5.18 11.63
CA GLU A 141 4.51 5.47 12.44
C GLU A 141 3.59 6.47 11.73
N ARG A 142 4.14 7.53 11.12
CA ARG A 142 3.36 8.49 10.32
C ARG A 142 2.70 7.87 9.10
N VAL A 143 3.34 6.90 8.44
CA VAL A 143 2.71 6.11 7.36
C VAL A 143 1.61 5.20 7.94
N GLY A 144 1.81 4.69 9.16
CA GLY A 144 0.79 3.97 9.92
C GLY A 144 -0.48 4.79 10.11
N ASP A 145 -0.35 6.03 10.59
CA ASP A 145 -1.48 6.96 10.77
C ASP A 145 -2.21 7.22 9.44
N LEU A 146 -1.44 7.35 8.34
CA LEU A 146 -1.98 7.51 7.00
C LEU A 146 -2.82 6.28 6.58
N LEU A 147 -2.30 5.08 6.80
CA LEU A 147 -3.00 3.84 6.50
C LEU A 147 -4.23 3.64 7.41
N ALA A 148 -4.19 4.11 8.66
CA ALA A 148 -5.33 4.03 9.58
C ALA A 148 -6.46 4.95 9.12
N ALA A 149 -6.13 6.17 8.67
CA ALA A 149 -7.10 7.07 8.04
C ALA A 149 -7.70 6.46 6.75
N LEU A 150 -6.89 5.72 5.98
CA LEU A 150 -7.33 5.01 4.78
C LEU A 150 -8.34 3.90 5.11
N GLU A 151 -8.06 3.09 6.14
CA GLU A 151 -8.97 2.05 6.62
C GLU A 151 -10.27 2.65 7.16
N GLU A 152 -10.18 3.71 7.97
CA GLU A 152 -11.36 4.34 8.55
C GLU A 152 -12.26 4.92 7.46
N ARG A 153 -11.70 5.60 6.45
CA ARG A 153 -12.48 6.08 5.31
C ARG A 153 -13.20 4.95 4.58
N VAL A 154 -12.50 3.83 4.38
CA VAL A 154 -13.07 2.63 3.74
C VAL A 154 -14.20 2.03 4.59
N ARG A 155 -14.12 2.14 5.92
CA ARG A 155 -15.17 1.74 6.87
C ARG A 155 -16.33 2.73 6.92
N GLU A 156 -16.08 4.03 6.83
CA GLU A 156 -17.13 5.06 6.76
C GLU A 156 -18.01 4.87 5.52
N ASP A 157 -17.40 4.53 4.37
CA ASP A 157 -18.09 4.17 3.13
C ASP A 157 -18.95 2.89 3.26
N LEU A 158 -18.78 2.11 4.34
CA LEU A 158 -19.66 0.97 4.69
C LEU A 158 -20.80 1.34 5.61
N THR A 159 -20.81 2.53 6.21
CA THR A 159 -21.89 2.93 7.11
C THR A 159 -23.14 3.14 6.25
N PRO A 160 -24.18 2.30 6.40
CA PRO A 160 -25.40 2.49 5.64
C PRO A 160 -26.00 3.85 6.01
N GLY A 161 -26.74 4.47 5.08
CA GLY A 161 -27.80 5.39 5.49
C GLY A 161 -28.75 4.72 6.50
N PRO A 162 -29.70 5.44 7.13
CA PRO A 162 -30.40 5.03 8.36
C PRO A 162 -31.23 3.73 8.31
N ASP A 163 -31.12 2.91 7.28
CA ASP A 163 -31.70 1.57 7.20
C ASP A 163 -30.63 0.47 7.25
N LEU A 164 -30.88 -0.47 8.17
CA LEU A 164 -30.28 -1.80 8.34
C LEU A 164 -29.06 -1.92 9.26
N LEU A 165 -29.40 -2.15 10.54
CA LEU A 165 -28.75 -3.11 11.42
C LEU A 165 -28.35 -4.39 10.67
N ARG A 166 -27.11 -4.51 10.19
CA ARG A 166 -26.50 -5.81 9.86
C ARG A 166 -25.10 -5.91 10.44
N LEU A 167 -25.02 -6.13 11.76
CA LEU A 167 -23.85 -6.73 12.40
C LEU A 167 -23.49 -8.14 11.83
N ALA A 168 -24.32 -8.69 10.92
CA ALA A 168 -24.16 -9.99 10.28
C ALA A 168 -23.78 -9.92 8.78
N ASP A 169 -23.41 -8.75 8.24
CA ASP A 169 -22.97 -8.69 6.84
C ASP A 169 -21.55 -9.28 6.68
N PRO A 170 -21.28 -10.18 5.71
CA PRO A 170 -19.96 -10.74 5.49
C PRO A 170 -18.87 -9.68 5.29
N LEU A 171 -19.23 -8.49 4.78
CA LEU A 171 -18.32 -7.36 4.63
C LEU A 171 -17.96 -6.70 5.96
N THR A 172 -18.92 -6.55 6.88
CA THR A 172 -18.65 -6.04 8.23
C THR A 172 -17.74 -6.99 9.00
N HIS A 173 -17.98 -8.31 8.89
CA HIS A 173 -17.08 -9.30 9.47
C HIS A 173 -15.70 -9.29 8.81
N LEU A 174 -15.62 -9.17 7.48
CA LEU A 174 -14.35 -9.07 6.75
C LEU A 174 -13.55 -7.85 7.21
N ALA A 175 -14.17 -6.67 7.24
CA ALA A 175 -13.57 -5.43 7.68
C ALA A 175 -13.16 -5.45 9.16
N GLY A 176 -13.91 -6.14 10.02
CA GLY A 176 -13.55 -6.32 11.43
C GLY A 176 -12.50 -7.41 11.69
N SER A 177 -12.38 -8.39 10.79
CA SER A 177 -11.40 -9.48 10.90
C SER A 177 -10.01 -9.12 10.37
N TRP A 178 -9.95 -8.12 9.49
CA TRP A 178 -8.70 -7.55 9.01
C TRP A 178 -8.23 -6.47 10.01
N ASN A 179 -6.95 -6.49 10.37
CA ASN A 179 -6.39 -5.60 11.40
C ASN A 179 -5.14 -4.92 10.84
N LEU A 180 -5.24 -3.63 10.57
CA LEU A 180 -4.15 -2.84 10.01
C LEU A 180 -2.93 -2.81 10.93
N ASP A 181 -3.13 -2.64 12.25
CA ASP A 181 -2.03 -2.58 13.22
C ASP A 181 -1.17 -3.84 13.15
N ARG A 182 -1.79 -5.02 13.10
CA ARG A 182 -1.08 -6.29 12.92
C ARG A 182 -0.35 -6.38 11.59
N ALA A 183 -0.96 -5.89 10.51
CA ALA A 183 -0.31 -5.87 9.20
C ALA A 183 0.90 -4.94 9.20
N ARG A 184 0.81 -3.80 9.90
CA ARG A 184 1.88 -2.81 10.07
C ARG A 184 3.01 -3.36 10.95
N ASP A 185 2.71 -3.95 12.10
CA ASP A 185 3.71 -4.61 12.96
C ASP A 185 4.48 -5.70 12.21
N ALA A 186 3.76 -6.49 11.41
CA ALA A 186 4.37 -7.49 10.53
C ALA A 186 5.25 -6.84 9.46
N ALA A 187 4.81 -5.74 8.84
CA ALA A 187 5.59 -5.00 7.85
C ALA A 187 6.88 -4.40 8.46
N TRP A 188 6.82 -3.87 9.68
CA TRP A 188 8.00 -3.37 10.40
C TRP A 188 8.99 -4.48 10.71
N THR A 189 8.48 -5.62 11.18
CA THR A 189 9.30 -6.81 11.47
C THR A 189 9.96 -7.32 10.19
N ALA A 190 9.21 -7.40 9.09
CA ALA A 190 9.73 -7.81 7.79
C ALA A 190 10.77 -6.82 7.25
N ALA A 191 10.56 -5.51 7.39
CA ALA A 191 11.53 -4.49 6.99
C ALA A 191 12.87 -4.64 7.73
N ARG A 192 12.82 -4.85 9.05
CA ARG A 192 14.02 -5.07 9.88
C ARG A 192 14.73 -6.36 9.50
N ALA A 193 13.99 -7.45 9.27
CA ALA A 193 14.54 -8.71 8.82
C ALA A 193 15.22 -8.57 7.45
N LEU A 194 14.53 -8.00 6.46
CA LEU A 194 15.06 -7.73 5.12
C LEU A 194 16.28 -6.81 5.16
N TRP A 195 16.29 -5.82 6.05
CA TRP A 195 17.44 -4.97 6.26
C TRP A 195 18.63 -5.80 6.72
N GLU A 196 18.53 -6.60 7.79
CA GLU A 196 19.65 -7.43 8.24
C GLU A 196 20.10 -8.46 7.19
N LEU A 197 19.14 -9.07 6.48
CA LEU A 197 19.41 -10.01 5.39
C LEU A 197 20.06 -9.37 4.17
N ARG A 198 20.20 -8.03 4.08
CA ARG A 198 20.83 -7.35 2.94
C ARG A 198 22.26 -7.80 2.65
N ALA A 199 22.96 -8.37 3.63
CA ALA A 199 24.29 -8.96 3.47
C ALA A 199 24.28 -10.33 2.77
N LEU A 200 23.10 -10.94 2.62
CA LEU A 200 22.85 -12.25 2.02
C LEU A 200 21.75 -12.11 0.95
N PRO A 201 22.06 -11.59 -0.25
CA PRO A 201 21.07 -11.18 -1.24
C PRO A 201 20.09 -12.30 -1.63
N ASP A 202 20.59 -13.52 -1.86
CA ASP A 202 19.75 -14.66 -2.23
C ASP A 202 18.69 -14.97 -1.15
N VAL A 203 19.06 -14.86 0.14
CA VAL A 203 18.15 -15.11 1.26
C VAL A 203 17.15 -13.96 1.42
N ALA A 204 17.58 -12.72 1.21
CA ALA A 204 16.70 -11.56 1.23
C ALA A 204 15.65 -11.64 0.11
N GLU A 205 16.06 -12.05 -1.09
CA GLU A 205 15.16 -12.26 -2.23
C GLU A 205 14.16 -13.39 -1.97
N GLU A 206 14.61 -14.53 -1.43
CA GLU A 206 13.71 -15.61 -1.06
C GLU A 206 12.69 -15.16 0.00
N TYR A 207 13.14 -14.47 1.05
CA TYR A 207 12.27 -13.95 2.10
C TYR A 207 11.22 -12.98 1.52
N ALA A 208 11.64 -12.02 0.68
CA ALA A 208 10.73 -11.09 0.02
C ALA A 208 9.71 -11.81 -0.87
N ALA A 209 10.14 -12.83 -1.62
CA ALA A 209 9.25 -13.63 -2.46
C ALA A 209 8.24 -14.44 -1.64
N ARG A 210 8.64 -14.98 -0.48
CA ARG A 210 7.70 -15.68 0.42
C ARG A 210 6.69 -14.73 1.05
N LEU A 211 7.13 -13.54 1.46
CA LEU A 211 6.24 -12.49 1.95
C LEU A 211 5.22 -12.08 0.87
N ASP A 212 5.70 -11.81 -0.34
CA ASP A 212 4.87 -11.47 -1.52
C ASP A 212 3.79 -12.54 -1.78
N ALA A 213 4.18 -13.81 -1.79
CA ALA A 213 3.26 -14.93 -2.01
C ALA A 213 2.23 -15.08 -0.87
N ALA A 214 2.65 -14.92 0.38
CA ALA A 214 1.76 -15.05 1.55
C ALA A 214 0.71 -13.94 1.57
N VAL A 215 1.11 -12.69 1.33
CA VAL A 215 0.20 -11.54 1.22
C VAL A 215 -0.75 -11.72 0.03
N GLY A 216 -0.24 -12.19 -1.12
CA GLY A 216 -1.08 -12.49 -2.28
C GLY A 216 -2.14 -13.57 -2.01
N PHE A 217 -1.78 -14.60 -1.24
CA PHE A 217 -2.73 -15.64 -0.85
C PHE A 217 -3.88 -15.08 0.00
N ALA A 218 -3.56 -14.31 1.03
CA ALA A 218 -4.56 -13.67 1.88
C ALA A 218 -5.41 -12.63 1.11
N GLY A 219 -4.78 -11.82 0.24
CA GLY A 219 -5.47 -10.89 -0.65
C GLY A 219 -6.50 -11.54 -1.56
N ARG A 220 -6.24 -12.78 -2.01
CA ARG A 220 -7.22 -13.56 -2.78
C ARG A 220 -8.48 -13.90 -1.96
N MET A 221 -8.33 -14.16 -0.68
CA MET A 221 -9.47 -14.46 0.20
C MET A 221 -10.32 -13.21 0.45
N LEU A 222 -9.69 -12.03 0.58
CA LEU A 222 -10.40 -10.74 0.71
C LEU A 222 -11.32 -10.45 -0.51
N LEU A 223 -10.94 -10.96 -1.68
CA LEU A 223 -11.67 -10.77 -2.94
C LEU A 223 -12.66 -11.91 -3.25
N THR A 224 -13.00 -12.74 -2.27
CA THR A 224 -14.02 -13.79 -2.44
C THR A 224 -15.35 -13.16 -2.87
N PRO A 225 -15.89 -13.49 -4.06
CA PRO A 225 -17.14 -12.90 -4.51
C PRO A 225 -18.29 -13.22 -3.54
N LEU A 226 -19.09 -12.21 -3.20
CA LEU A 226 -20.28 -12.40 -2.38
C LEU A 226 -21.53 -12.56 -3.25
N PRO A 227 -22.48 -13.41 -2.85
CA PRO A 227 -23.78 -13.47 -3.52
C PRO A 227 -24.47 -12.10 -3.49
N GLY A 228 -25.19 -11.82 -4.58
CA GLY A 228 -25.95 -10.57 -4.79
C GLY A 228 -27.11 -10.44 -3.81
#